data_AF-A0A7V2PJW9-F1
#
_entry.id   AF-A0A7V2PJW9-F1
#
_cell.length_a   1.000
_cell.length_b   1.000
_cell.length_c   1.000
_cell.angle_alpha   90.00
_cell.angle_beta   90.00
_cell.angle_gamma   90.00
#
_symmetry.space_group_name_H-M   'P 1'
#
loop_
_entity.id
_entity.type
_entity.pdbx_description
1 polymer ?
#
loop_
_entity_poly.entity_id
_entity_poly.type
_entity_poly.pdbx_seq_one_letter_code
_entity_poly.pdbx_strand_id
1 'polypeptide(L)' 'GIAALVNEATSFRFDGSDLMPGQVGAGSFWTGMTDYVSGVSDLDTVLAEIDASWP' A
#
# COMPACT_ATOMS: atom_id res chain seq x y z
N GLY A 1 -18.76 6.72 17.72
CA GLY A 1 -17.60 5.86 17.41
C GLY A 1 -17.57 5.55 15.93
N ILE A 2 -16.47 5.03 15.39
CA ILE A 2 -16.31 4.74 13.95
C ILE A 2 -17.49 3.93 13.39
N ALA A 3 -18.04 2.98 14.16
CA ALA A 3 -19.21 2.18 13.77
C ALA A 3 -20.47 3.00 13.43
N ALA A 4 -20.78 4.06 14.20
CA ALA A 4 -21.93 4.92 13.91
C ALA A 4 -21.69 5.79 12.67
N LEU A 5 -20.43 6.22 12.48
CA LEU A 5 -20.01 7.09 11.38
C LEU A 5 -20.02 6.34 10.04
N VAL A 6 -19.65 5.05 10.04
CA VAL A 6 -19.78 4.17 8.86
C VAL A 6 -21.25 3.85 8.56
N ASN A 7 -22.07 3.64 9.60
CA ASN A 7 -23.48 3.26 9.44
C ASN A 7 -24.37 4.39 8.85
N GLU A 8 -24.02 5.65 9.10
CA GLU A 8 -24.78 6.82 8.64
C GLU A 8 -24.24 7.41 7.32
N ALA A 9 -23.10 6.94 6.82
CA ALA A 9 -22.49 7.45 5.60
C ALA A 9 -23.18 6.90 4.33
N THR A 10 -23.51 7.79 3.37
CA THR A 10 -24.01 7.40 2.04
C THR A 10 -22.93 6.86 1.12
N SER A 11 -21.67 7.20 1.40
CA SER A 11 -20.50 6.66 0.73
C SER A 11 -19.34 6.59 1.71
N PHE A 12 -18.64 5.46 1.72
CA PHE A 12 -17.41 5.28 2.49
C PHE A 12 -16.29 4.86 1.54
N ARG A 13 -15.12 5.48 1.67
CA ARG A 13 -13.93 5.13 0.89
C ARG A 13 -12.84 4.69 1.86
N PHE A 14 -12.28 3.51 1.60
CA PHE A 14 -11.03 3.05 2.19
C PHE A 14 -9.90 3.44 1.25
N ASP A 15 -8.75 3.80 1.80
CA ASP A 15 -7.55 3.90 0.96
C ASP A 15 -7.14 2.49 0.54
N GLY A 16 -6.69 2.32 -0.70
CA GLY A 16 -6.24 1.01 -1.19
C GLY A 16 -5.06 0.46 -0.39
N SER A 17 -4.30 1.34 0.27
CA SER A 17 -3.24 0.93 1.20
C SER A 17 -3.78 0.14 2.40
N ASP A 18 -5.01 0.40 2.86
CA ASP A 18 -5.67 -0.36 3.93
C ASP A 18 -6.00 -1.80 3.52
N LEU A 19 -6.09 -2.06 2.21
CA LEU A 19 -6.40 -3.38 1.66
C LEU A 19 -5.15 -4.18 1.31
N MET A 20 -3.96 -3.57 1.33
CA MET A 20 -2.72 -4.28 1.05
C MET A 20 -2.43 -5.31 2.15
N PRO A 21 -2.03 -6.55 1.80
CA PRO A 21 -1.48 -7.48 2.78
C PRO A 21 -0.30 -6.83 3.51
N GLY A 22 -0.11 -7.14 4.79
CA GLY A 22 0.95 -6.53 5.60
C GLY A 22 2.35 -6.70 4.98
N GLN A 23 2.60 -7.84 4.31
CA GLN A 23 3.85 -8.11 3.58
C GLN A 23 4.08 -7.17 2.39
N VAL A 24 3.01 -6.64 1.80
CA VAL A 24 3.05 -5.69 0.69
C VAL A 24 3.13 -4.27 1.26
N GLY A 25 2.10 -3.81 1.97
CA GLY A 25 1.96 -2.41 2.35
C GLY A 25 3.04 -1.92 3.32
N ALA A 26 3.31 -2.67 4.39
CA ALA A 26 4.36 -2.36 5.35
C ALA A 26 5.72 -2.99 4.99
N GLY A 27 5.75 -3.89 3.99
CA GLY A 27 6.94 -4.59 3.54
C GLY A 27 7.44 -4.05 2.21
N SER A 28 7.23 -4.82 1.13
CA SER A 28 7.83 -4.54 -0.18
C SER A 28 7.56 -3.13 -0.69
N PHE A 29 6.35 -2.59 -0.46
CA PHE A 29 6.00 -1.24 -0.89
C PHE A 29 6.85 -0.18 -0.18
N TRP A 30 6.94 -0.24 1.16
CA TRP A 30 7.69 0.74 1.94
C TRP A 30 9.19 0.69 1.65
N THR A 31 9.75 -0.52 1.57
CA THR A 31 11.17 -0.72 1.24
C THR A 31 11.46 -0.24 -0.18
N GLY A 32 10.70 -0.71 -1.17
CA GLY A 32 10.91 -0.35 -2.57
C GLY A 32 10.80 1.15 -2.82
N MET A 33 9.85 1.83 -2.16
CA MET A 33 9.73 3.29 -2.31
C MET A 33 10.86 4.07 -1.64
N THR A 34 11.39 3.56 -0.52
CA THR A 34 12.59 4.11 0.11
C THR A 34 13.81 3.95 -0.82
N ASP A 35 13.96 2.79 -1.45
CA ASP A 35 15.06 2.48 -2.36
C ASP A 35 15.00 3.32 -3.64
N TYR A 36 13.79 3.53 -4.20
CA TYR A 36 13.59 4.42 -5.34
C TYR A 36 13.98 5.88 -5.01
N VAL A 37 13.46 6.42 -3.90
CA VAL A 37 13.72 7.83 -3.52
C VAL A 37 15.18 8.06 -3.14
N SER A 38 15.85 7.06 -2.57
CA SER A 38 17.28 7.12 -2.27
C SER A 38 18.18 6.86 -3.48
N GLY A 39 17.62 6.44 -4.62
CA GLY A 39 18.36 6.13 -5.85
C GLY A 39 19.09 4.80 -5.82
N VAL A 40 18.73 3.91 -4.89
CA VAL A 40 19.27 2.53 -4.79
C VAL A 40 18.72 1.64 -5.91
N SER A 41 17.47 1.85 -6.29
CA SER A 41 16.77 1.08 -7.35
C SER A 41 15.99 2.01 -8.28
N ASP A 42 15.81 1.59 -9.53
CA ASP A 42 14.94 2.30 -10.47
C ASP A 42 13.46 1.97 -10.25
N LEU A 43 12.59 2.82 -10.80
CA LEU A 43 11.15 2.71 -10.61
C LEU A 43 10.57 1.40 -11.16
N ASP A 44 11.03 0.94 -12.32
CA ASP A 44 10.45 -0.23 -12.98
C ASP A 44 10.78 -1.50 -12.19
N THR A 45 12.01 -1.62 -11.70
CA THR A 45 12.43 -2.71 -10.82
C THR A 45 11.60 -2.74 -9.53
N VAL A 46 11.46 -1.59 -8.86
CA VAL A 46 10.70 -1.48 -7.61
C VAL A 46 9.24 -1.88 -7.79
N LEU A 47 8.60 -1.42 -8.88
CA LEU A 47 7.20 -1.75 -9.15
C LEU A 47 7.01 -3.24 -9.43
N ALA A 48 7.92 -3.87 -10.18
CA ALA A 48 7.86 -5.31 -10.44
C ALA A 48 8.01 -6.15 -9.16
N GLU A 49 8.89 -5.74 -8.23
CA GLU A 49 9.08 -6.41 -6.95
C GLU A 49 7.87 -6.27 -6.02
N ILE A 50 7.24 -5.10 -6.00
CA ILE A 50 6.00 -4.88 -5.24
C ILE A 50 4.85 -5.71 -5.81
N ASP A 51 4.71 -5.78 -7.13
CA ASP A 51 3.66 -6.57 -7.78
C ASP A 51 3.83 -8.07 -7.48
N ALA A 52 5.07 -8.56 -7.51
CA ALA A 52 5.40 -9.96 -7.22
C ALA A 52 5.21 -10.37 -5.75
N SER A 53 5.06 -9.42 -4.81
CA SER A 53 4.93 -9.72 -3.38
C SER A 53 3.48 -9.94 -2.92
N TRP A 54 2.51 -9.74 -3.82
CA TRP A 54 1.11 -10.05 -3.58
C TRP A 54 0.87 -11.57 -3.54
N PRO A 55 0.11 -12.08 -2.54
CA PRO A 55 -0.24 -13.50 -2.44
C PRO A 55 -1.36 -13.91 -3.41
#